data_AF-A0A2E1I7Q1-F1
#
_entry.id   AF-A0A2E1I7Q1-F1
#
_cell.length_a   1.000
_cell.length_b   1.000
_cell.length_c   1.000
_cell.angle_alpha   90.00
_cell.angle_beta   90.00
_cell.angle_gamma   90.00
#
_symmetry.space_group_name_H-M   'P 1'
#
loop_
_entity.id
_entity.type
_entity.pdbx_description
1 polymer ?
#
loop_
_entity_poly.entity_id
_entity_poly.type
_entity_poly.pdbx_seq_one_letter_code
_entity_poly.pdbx_strand_id
1 'polypeptide(L)'
;DPTAYERALFVLWSFTLVITPAAIGFEALMFVHAALKDTIFGIDSNLRKTFTNTLFTGIGAISFVIVSEAMENIVGYGMLGGVVIGATIIFARHPIIGLIEGVSSRLIPEEYSPRELKYLEAYADAIQDMILTDREKSLLANLAIAYEIKEERLAVIEKKYRESLSKDSETTIHIQESE
;
A
#
# COMPACT_ATOMS: atom_id res chain seq x y z
N ASP A 1 -20.49 42.59 24.63
CA ASP A 1 -19.18 42.09 24.16
C ASP A 1 -18.73 40.91 24.99
N PRO A 2 -18.35 39.77 24.37
CA PRO A 2 -17.82 38.64 25.11
C PRO A 2 -16.48 39.04 25.75
N THR A 3 -16.35 38.69 27.03
CA THR A 3 -15.16 38.98 27.84
C THR A 3 -13.95 38.18 27.34
N ALA A 4 -12.74 38.67 27.61
CA ALA A 4 -11.51 38.00 27.16
C ALA A 4 -11.42 36.54 27.67
N TYR A 5 -11.97 36.26 28.85
CA TYR A 5 -12.05 34.93 29.44
C TYR A 5 -12.98 33.99 28.66
N GLU A 6 -14.16 34.46 28.24
CA GLU A 6 -15.10 33.67 27.42
C GLU A 6 -14.51 33.35 26.04
N ARG A 7 -13.78 34.30 25.44
CA ARG A 7 -13.07 34.06 24.18
C ARG A 7 -11.97 33.02 24.35
N ALA A 8 -11.23 33.06 25.45
CA ALA A 8 -10.19 32.07 25.76
C ALA A 8 -10.78 30.66 25.96
N LEU A 9 -11.89 30.54 26.70
CA LEU A 9 -12.60 29.26 26.87
C LEU A 9 -13.13 28.70 25.55
N PHE A 10 -13.69 29.56 24.69
CA PHE A 10 -14.18 29.14 23.38
C PHE A 10 -13.05 28.64 22.47
N VAL A 11 -11.90 29.32 22.49
CA VAL A 11 -10.70 28.87 21.76
C VAL A 11 -10.24 27.52 22.30
N LEU A 12 -10.17 27.34 23.62
CA LEU A 12 -9.71 26.10 24.24
C LEU A 12 -10.64 24.92 23.93
N TRP A 13 -11.96 25.15 23.93
CA TRP A 13 -12.96 24.17 23.52
C TRP A 13 -12.86 23.83 22.02
N SER A 14 -12.60 24.82 21.16
CA SER A 14 -12.37 24.59 19.73
C SER A 14 -11.13 23.73 19.49
N PHE A 15 -10.06 23.94 20.26
CA PHE A 15 -8.86 23.11 20.19
C PHE A 15 -9.14 21.67 20.61
N THR A 16 -9.98 21.42 21.62
CA THR A 16 -10.34 20.04 22.01
C THR A 16 -11.05 19.26 20.91
N LEU A 17 -11.81 19.93 20.04
CA LEU A 17 -12.47 19.29 18.90
C LEU A 17 -11.49 18.96 17.76
N VAL A 18 -10.40 19.71 17.62
CA VAL A 18 -9.43 19.56 16.53
C VAL A 18 -8.27 18.64 16.91
N ILE A 19 -7.82 18.67 18.17
CA ILE A 19 -6.65 17.90 18.63
C ILE A 19 -6.90 16.39 18.52
N THR A 20 -8.08 15.90 18.90
CA THR A 20 -8.37 14.46 18.89
C THR A 20 -8.40 13.86 17.47
N PRO A 21 -9.13 14.41 16.50
CA PRO A 21 -9.05 13.95 15.11
C PRO A 21 -7.66 14.11 14.50
N ALA A 22 -6.94 15.19 14.83
CA ALA A 22 -5.59 15.41 14.34
C ALA A 22 -4.60 14.36 14.87
N ALA A 23 -4.70 13.99 16.15
CA ALA A 23 -3.87 12.95 16.74
C ALA A 23 -4.12 11.58 16.10
N ILE A 24 -5.39 11.20 15.93
CA ILE A 24 -5.77 9.93 15.26
C ILE A 24 -5.28 9.93 13.80
N GLY A 25 -5.44 11.06 13.09
CA GLY A 25 -4.96 11.21 11.72
C GLY A 25 -3.44 11.11 11.61
N PHE A 26 -2.70 11.68 12.57
CA PHE A 26 -1.25 11.60 12.60
C PHE A 26 -0.75 10.18 12.92
N GLU A 27 -1.38 9.48 13.86
CA GLU A 27 -1.07 8.08 14.16
C GLU A 27 -1.32 7.16 12.95
N ALA A 28 -2.43 7.38 12.24
CA ALA A 28 -2.72 6.66 10.99
C ALA A 28 -1.71 6.96 9.89
N LEU A 29 -1.29 8.23 9.72
CA LEU A 29 -0.26 8.61 8.74
C LEU A 29 1.11 8.03 9.09
N MET A 30 1.50 8.02 10.37
CA MET A 30 2.73 7.41 10.85
C MET A 30 2.70 5.89 10.64
N PHE A 31 1.57 5.22 10.88
CA PHE A 31 1.40 3.80 10.62
C PHE A 31 1.49 3.47 9.13
N VAL A 32 0.81 4.25 8.28
CA VAL A 32 0.90 4.10 6.83
C VAL A 32 2.32 4.36 6.34
N HIS A 33 2.98 5.41 6.84
CA HIS A 33 4.35 5.71 6.48
C HIS A 33 5.32 4.60 6.90
N ALA A 34 5.19 4.05 8.11
CA ALA A 34 5.99 2.92 8.57
C ALA A 34 5.72 1.67 7.72
N ALA A 35 4.44 1.38 7.42
CA ALA A 35 4.03 0.29 6.55
C ALA A 35 4.49 0.45 5.09
N LEU A 36 4.87 1.66 4.67
CA LEU A 36 5.46 1.96 3.35
C LEU A 36 6.98 2.00 3.38
N LYS A 37 7.59 2.36 4.53
CA LYS A 37 9.03 2.56 4.66
C LYS A 37 9.77 1.27 5.02
N ASP A 38 9.15 0.36 5.77
CA ASP A 38 9.72 -0.95 6.10
C ASP A 38 9.54 -1.99 4.98
N THR A 39 9.00 -1.61 3.82
CA THR A 39 8.88 -2.50 2.66
C THR A 39 10.19 -2.52 1.87
N ILE A 40 11.24 -3.09 2.45
CA ILE A 40 12.39 -3.57 1.69
C ILE A 40 11.85 -4.72 0.84
N PHE A 41 11.60 -4.39 -0.43
CA PHE A 41 11.25 -5.30 -1.52
C PHE A 41 10.28 -6.43 -1.12
N GLY A 42 9.01 -6.18 -0.74
CA GLY A 42 8.09 -7.32 -0.57
C GLY A 42 6.59 -7.23 -0.38
N ILE A 43 6.06 -6.05 -0.08
CA ILE A 43 4.74 -5.96 0.56
C ILE A 43 3.72 -5.23 -0.32
N ASP A 44 4.04 -4.88 -1.56
CA ASP A 44 3.13 -4.10 -2.40
C ASP A 44 1.78 -4.81 -2.67
N SER A 45 1.78 -6.15 -2.65
CA SER A 45 0.55 -6.97 -2.73
C SER A 45 -0.34 -6.91 -1.50
N ASN A 46 0.27 -6.87 -0.32
CA ASN A 46 -0.44 -6.79 0.96
C ASN A 46 -0.87 -5.35 1.24
N LEU A 47 -0.07 -4.36 0.81
CA LEU A 47 -0.44 -2.96 0.80
C LEU A 47 -1.63 -2.72 -0.13
N ARG A 48 -1.61 -3.27 -1.35
CA ARG A 48 -2.76 -3.19 -2.27
C ARG A 48 -4.01 -3.80 -1.68
N LYS A 49 -3.92 -4.99 -1.06
CA LYS A 49 -5.06 -5.63 -0.39
C LYS A 49 -5.58 -4.80 0.79
N THR A 50 -4.67 -4.27 1.60
CA THR A 50 -5.03 -3.44 2.77
C THR A 50 -5.64 -2.12 2.32
N PHE A 51 -5.05 -1.45 1.35
CA PHE A 51 -5.57 -0.22 0.73
C PHE A 51 -6.96 -0.44 0.11
N THR A 52 -7.12 -1.52 -0.67
CA THR A 52 -8.40 -1.91 -1.27
C THR A 52 -9.47 -2.18 -0.21
N ASN A 53 -9.13 -2.93 0.85
CA ASN A 53 -10.06 -3.25 1.93
C ASN A 53 -10.43 -2.02 2.78
N THR A 54 -9.48 -1.11 2.99
CA THR A 54 -9.70 0.17 3.67
C THR A 54 -10.58 1.09 2.81
N LEU A 55 -10.32 1.19 1.51
CA LEU A 55 -11.18 1.95 0.60
C LEU A 55 -12.60 1.39 0.54
N PHE A 56 -12.75 0.07 0.46
CA PHE A 56 -14.05 -0.58 0.49
C PHE A 56 -14.81 -0.24 1.77
N THR A 57 -14.14 -0.32 2.93
CA THR A 57 -14.74 0.01 4.23
C THR A 57 -15.09 1.49 4.33
N GLY A 58 -14.20 2.38 3.91
CA GLY A 58 -14.40 3.83 3.95
C GLY A 58 -15.54 4.28 3.04
N ILE A 59 -15.55 3.82 1.78
CA ILE A 59 -16.65 4.09 0.84
C ILE A 59 -17.95 3.50 1.37
N GLY A 60 -17.92 2.28 1.92
CA GLY A 60 -19.09 1.63 2.52
C GLY A 60 -19.66 2.42 3.69
N ALA A 61 -18.81 2.91 4.59
CA ALA A 61 -19.22 3.72 5.75
C ALA A 61 -19.80 5.08 5.33
N ILE A 62 -19.17 5.78 4.39
CA ILE A 62 -19.68 7.05 3.86
C ILE A 62 -21.03 6.83 3.16
N SER A 63 -21.13 5.78 2.34
CA SER A 63 -22.37 5.40 1.66
C SER A 63 -23.48 5.06 2.66
N PHE A 64 -23.13 4.40 3.78
CA PHE A 64 -24.07 4.07 4.84
C PHE A 64 -24.69 5.34 5.45
N VAL A 65 -23.88 6.35 5.76
CA VAL A 65 -24.37 7.62 6.31
C VAL A 65 -25.26 8.34 5.30
N ILE A 66 -24.79 8.52 4.07
CA ILE A 66 -25.52 9.25 3.03
C ILE A 66 -26.87 8.59 2.74
N VAL A 67 -26.91 7.26 2.59
CA VAL A 67 -28.16 6.55 2.27
C VAL A 67 -29.11 6.54 3.46
N SER A 68 -28.59 6.46 4.69
CA SER A 68 -29.42 6.55 5.89
C SER A 68 -30.07 7.93 6.03
N GLU A 69 -29.31 9.01 5.83
CA GLU A 69 -29.83 10.37 5.86
C GLU A 69 -30.84 10.63 4.72
N ALA A 70 -30.53 10.16 3.51
CA ALA A 70 -31.44 10.31 2.36
C ALA A 70 -32.78 9.58 2.58
N MET A 71 -32.75 8.38 3.17
CA MET A 71 -33.96 7.62 3.49
C MET A 71 -34.74 8.20 4.68
N GLU A 72 -34.05 8.84 5.62
CA GLU A 72 -34.71 9.61 6.66
C GLU A 72 -35.50 10.79 6.08
N ASN A 73 -34.93 11.50 5.09
CA ASN A 73 -35.60 12.64 4.47
C ASN A 73 -36.80 12.26 3.58
N ILE A 74 -36.78 11.08 2.94
CA ILE A 74 -37.87 10.63 2.04
C ILE A 74 -38.95 9.87 2.81
N VAL A 75 -38.54 8.91 3.64
CA VAL A 75 -39.42 7.89 4.24
C VAL A 75 -39.64 8.15 5.74
N GLY A 76 -38.84 9.01 6.36
CA GLY A 76 -38.89 9.29 7.80
C GLY A 76 -38.20 8.23 8.67
N TYR A 77 -37.58 7.20 8.05
CA TYR A 77 -36.93 6.09 8.74
C TYR A 77 -35.50 5.87 8.21
N GLY A 78 -34.51 6.53 8.82
CA GLY A 78 -33.10 6.41 8.41
C GLY A 78 -32.51 5.00 8.58
N MET A 79 -32.98 4.24 9.58
CA MET A 79 -32.54 2.85 9.82
C MET A 79 -32.85 1.92 8.63
N LEU A 80 -33.94 2.18 7.91
CA LEU A 80 -34.31 1.44 6.69
C LEU A 80 -33.25 1.62 5.59
N GLY A 81 -32.71 2.83 5.44
CA GLY A 81 -31.63 3.11 4.49
C GLY A 81 -30.34 2.34 4.83
N GLY A 82 -29.97 2.32 6.11
CA GLY A 82 -28.81 1.57 6.60
C GLY A 82 -28.92 0.06 6.36
N VAL A 83 -30.09 -0.53 6.57
CA VAL A 83 -30.32 -1.97 6.32
C VAL A 83 -30.25 -2.30 4.83
N VAL A 84 -30.86 -1.48 3.98
CA VAL A 84 -30.88 -1.68 2.52
C VAL A 84 -29.47 -1.57 1.94
N ILE A 85 -28.71 -0.53 2.30
CA ILE A 85 -27.35 -0.35 1.78
C ILE A 85 -26.38 -1.39 2.36
N GLY A 86 -26.53 -1.74 3.64
CA GLY A 86 -25.72 -2.79 4.28
C GLY A 86 -25.91 -4.16 3.61
N ALA A 87 -27.15 -4.54 3.35
CA ALA A 87 -27.45 -5.77 2.61
C ALA A 87 -26.87 -5.74 1.18
N THR A 88 -27.01 -4.61 0.49
CA THR A 88 -26.49 -4.43 -0.87
C THR A 88 -24.97 -4.57 -0.92
N ILE A 89 -24.24 -3.96 0.03
CA ILE A 89 -22.78 -4.03 0.10
C ILE A 89 -22.29 -5.46 0.38
N ILE A 90 -23.00 -6.23 1.22
CA ILE A 90 -22.65 -7.63 1.51
C ILE A 90 -22.77 -8.48 0.24
N PHE A 91 -23.87 -8.35 -0.51
CA PHE A 91 -24.07 -9.11 -1.75
C PHE A 91 -23.12 -8.67 -2.87
N ALA A 92 -22.86 -7.38 -3.00
CA ALA A 92 -22.00 -6.82 -4.04
C ALA A 92 -20.50 -6.78 -3.67
N ARG A 93 -20.10 -7.41 -2.54
CA ARG A 93 -18.73 -7.36 -2.02
C ARG A 93 -17.67 -7.73 -3.07
N HIS A 94 -17.83 -8.87 -3.73
CA HIS A 94 -16.85 -9.34 -4.71
C HIS A 94 -16.68 -8.42 -5.93
N PRO A 95 -17.75 -8.01 -6.64
CA PRO A 95 -17.61 -7.12 -7.78
C PRO A 95 -17.09 -5.72 -7.38
N ILE A 96 -17.46 -5.19 -6.22
CA ILE A 96 -16.97 -3.89 -5.75
C ILE A 96 -15.46 -3.94 -5.49
N ILE A 97 -14.98 -4.99 -4.82
CA ILE A 97 -13.54 -5.17 -4.56
C ILE A 97 -12.76 -5.24 -5.88
N GLY A 98 -13.25 -5.96 -6.89
CA GLY A 98 -12.59 -6.04 -8.20
C GLY A 98 -12.49 -4.68 -8.93
N LEU A 99 -13.48 -3.79 -8.78
CA LEU A 99 -13.41 -2.42 -9.33
C LEU A 99 -12.38 -1.57 -8.61
N ILE A 100 -12.31 -1.67 -7.28
CA ILE A 100 -11.32 -0.96 -6.47
C ILE A 100 -9.92 -1.48 -6.77
N GLU A 101 -9.75 -2.80 -6.94
CA GLU A 101 -8.48 -3.42 -7.32
C GLU A 101 -8.00 -2.93 -8.69
N GLY A 102 -8.89 -2.76 -9.67
CA GLY A 102 -8.53 -2.24 -11.00
C GLY A 102 -8.05 -0.79 -10.99
N VAL A 103 -8.59 0.04 -10.10
CA VAL A 103 -8.08 1.42 -9.87
C VAL A 103 -6.80 1.37 -9.04
N SER A 104 -6.75 0.51 -8.02
CA SER A 104 -5.61 0.34 -7.14
C SER A 104 -4.38 -0.18 -7.88
N SER A 105 -4.53 -1.09 -8.85
CA SER A 105 -3.42 -1.61 -9.66
C SER A 105 -2.81 -0.54 -10.56
N ARG A 106 -3.54 0.54 -10.83
CA ARG A 106 -3.07 1.70 -11.60
C ARG A 106 -2.39 2.75 -10.73
N LEU A 107 -2.78 2.87 -9.46
CA LEU A 107 -2.21 3.82 -8.49
C LEU A 107 -1.02 3.24 -7.71
N ILE A 108 -1.07 1.95 -7.39
CA ILE A 108 0.00 1.16 -6.75
C ILE A 108 0.30 -0.01 -7.70
N PRO A 109 1.05 0.22 -8.79
CA PRO A 109 1.47 -0.84 -9.67
C PRO A 109 2.47 -1.70 -8.93
N GLU A 110 2.13 -2.97 -8.68
CA GLU A 110 3.10 -3.95 -8.19
C GLU A 110 4.29 -3.99 -9.14
N GLU A 111 5.41 -3.45 -8.70
CA GLU A 111 6.62 -3.38 -9.53
C GLU A 111 7.23 -4.78 -9.74
N TYR A 112 7.02 -5.66 -8.75
CA TYR A 112 7.47 -7.04 -8.72
C TYR A 112 6.38 -7.97 -8.16
N SER A 113 6.24 -9.16 -8.75
CA SER A 113 5.39 -10.21 -8.18
C SER A 113 6.01 -10.81 -6.90
N PRO A 114 5.22 -11.40 -5.98
CA PRO A 114 5.76 -12.02 -4.75
C PRO A 114 6.85 -13.09 -4.99
N ARG A 115 6.89 -13.68 -6.19
CA ARG A 115 7.91 -14.68 -6.59
C ARG A 115 9.19 -14.01 -7.08
N GLU A 116 9.05 -12.97 -7.92
CA GLU A 116 10.17 -12.13 -8.38
C GLU A 116 10.92 -11.49 -7.21
N LEU A 117 10.16 -11.23 -6.17
CA LEU A 117 10.61 -10.59 -4.97
C LEU A 117 11.51 -11.48 -4.09
N LYS A 118 11.10 -12.72 -3.86
CA LYS A 118 11.94 -13.73 -3.19
C LYS A 118 13.22 -14.03 -3.96
N TYR A 119 13.15 -13.94 -5.29
CA TYR A 119 14.33 -14.03 -6.13
C TYR A 119 15.26 -12.82 -5.91
N LEU A 120 14.70 -11.61 -5.91
CA LEU A 120 15.46 -10.36 -5.71
C LEU A 120 16.13 -10.29 -4.33
N GLU A 121 15.51 -10.84 -3.28
CA GLU A 121 16.12 -10.95 -1.95
C GLU A 121 17.39 -11.82 -1.98
N ALA A 122 17.31 -13.02 -2.56
CA ALA A 122 18.49 -13.88 -2.73
C ALA A 122 19.55 -13.27 -3.65
N TYR A 123 19.13 -12.52 -4.66
CA TYR A 123 20.00 -11.78 -5.58
C TYR A 123 20.71 -10.60 -4.90
N ALA A 124 20.01 -9.90 -3.99
CA ALA A 124 20.57 -8.83 -3.18
C ALA A 124 21.68 -9.34 -2.27
N ASP A 125 21.43 -10.46 -1.57
CA ASP A 125 22.41 -11.11 -0.71
C ASP A 125 23.64 -11.58 -1.51
N ALA A 126 23.42 -12.15 -2.70
CA ALA A 126 24.50 -12.62 -3.57
C ALA A 126 25.36 -11.48 -4.16
N ILE A 127 24.85 -10.25 -4.23
CA ILE A 127 25.55 -9.09 -4.82
C ILE A 127 26.09 -8.13 -3.76
N GLN A 128 25.89 -8.41 -2.48
CA GLN A 128 26.36 -7.57 -1.37
C GLN A 128 27.87 -7.27 -1.47
N ASP A 129 28.67 -8.26 -1.86
CA ASP A 129 30.13 -8.12 -2.00
C ASP A 129 30.55 -7.59 -3.39
N MET A 130 29.60 -7.20 -4.23
CA MET A 130 29.76 -6.75 -5.63
C MET A 130 30.44 -7.76 -6.57
N ILE A 131 30.68 -9.00 -6.12
CA ILE A 131 31.30 -10.08 -6.89
C ILE A 131 30.28 -11.21 -6.98
N LEU A 132 29.95 -11.64 -8.21
CA LEU A 132 29.07 -12.77 -8.44
C LEU A 132 29.91 -13.99 -8.84
N THR A 133 29.97 -15.00 -7.98
CA THR A 133 30.69 -16.25 -8.26
C THR A 133 29.89 -17.18 -9.19
N ASP A 134 30.57 -18.10 -9.88
CA ASP A 134 29.91 -19.12 -10.72
C ASP A 134 28.89 -19.96 -9.95
N ARG A 135 29.16 -20.22 -8.66
CA ARG A 135 28.25 -20.95 -7.78
C ARG A 135 26.98 -20.15 -7.52
N GLU A 136 27.09 -18.87 -7.18
CA GLU A 136 25.94 -18.00 -6.95
C GLU A 136 25.12 -17.81 -8.22
N LYS A 137 25.77 -17.66 -9.38
CA LYS A 137 25.08 -17.59 -10.68
C LYS A 137 24.27 -18.85 -10.95
N SER A 138 24.83 -20.03 -10.68
CA SER A 138 24.13 -21.31 -10.83
C SER A 138 22.96 -21.46 -9.85
N LEU A 139 23.11 -20.96 -8.62
CA LEU A 139 22.09 -21.00 -7.58
C LEU A 139 20.92 -20.07 -7.93
N LEU A 140 21.22 -18.85 -8.38
CA LEU A 140 20.23 -17.88 -8.83
C LEU A 140 19.46 -18.38 -10.06
N ALA A 141 20.14 -18.99 -11.03
CA ALA A 141 19.47 -19.60 -12.18
C ALA A 141 18.47 -20.68 -11.75
N ASN A 142 18.84 -21.53 -10.79
CA ASN A 142 17.93 -22.55 -10.23
C ASN A 142 16.75 -21.93 -9.47
N LEU A 143 16.96 -20.84 -8.72
CA LEU A 143 15.88 -20.11 -8.05
C LEU A 143 14.92 -19.46 -9.06
N ALA A 144 15.43 -18.88 -10.14
CA ALA A 144 14.61 -18.30 -11.20
C ALA A 144 13.70 -19.36 -11.87
N ILE A 145 14.24 -20.56 -12.11
CA ILE A 145 13.47 -21.71 -12.61
C ILE A 145 12.43 -22.15 -11.57
N ALA A 146 12.81 -22.30 -10.30
CA ALA A 146 11.92 -22.73 -9.22
C ALA A 146 10.74 -21.75 -8.98
N TYR A 147 10.96 -20.47 -9.23
CA TYR A 147 9.94 -19.42 -9.12
C TYR A 147 9.17 -19.14 -10.41
N GLU A 148 9.45 -19.88 -11.50
CA GLU A 148 8.85 -19.74 -12.82
C GLU A 148 8.98 -18.32 -13.41
N ILE A 149 10.10 -17.66 -13.15
CA ILE A 149 10.37 -16.33 -13.68
C ILE A 149 10.90 -16.47 -15.10
N LYS A 150 10.24 -15.82 -16.07
CA LYS A 150 10.69 -15.82 -17.47
C LYS A 150 12.04 -15.09 -17.59
N GLU A 151 12.94 -15.61 -18.42
CA GLU A 151 14.28 -15.02 -18.63
C GLU A 151 14.23 -13.54 -19.06
N GLU A 152 13.29 -13.17 -19.95
CA GLU A 152 13.10 -11.78 -20.39
C GLU A 152 12.75 -10.85 -19.21
N ARG A 153 11.95 -11.34 -18.26
CA ARG A 153 11.56 -10.61 -17.06
C ARG A 153 12.69 -10.58 -16.03
N LEU A 154 13.43 -11.68 -15.90
CA LEU A 154 14.61 -11.82 -15.03
C LEU A 154 15.66 -10.74 -15.33
N ALA A 155 15.99 -10.56 -16.61
CA ALA A 155 16.96 -9.55 -17.03
C ALA A 155 16.51 -8.12 -16.70
N VAL A 156 15.21 -7.84 -16.81
CA VAL A 156 14.64 -6.52 -16.48
C VAL A 156 14.71 -6.23 -14.98
N ILE A 157 14.34 -7.20 -14.13
CA ILE A 157 14.33 -7.01 -12.68
C ILE A 157 15.75 -6.88 -12.12
N GLU A 158 16.71 -7.67 -12.62
CA GLU A 158 18.12 -7.59 -12.23
C GLU A 158 18.76 -6.26 -12.66
N LYS A 159 18.49 -5.82 -13.88
CA LYS A 159 18.97 -4.52 -14.39
C LYS A 159 18.44 -3.37 -13.53
N LYS A 160 17.14 -3.38 -13.25
CA LYS A 160 16.49 -2.35 -12.43
C LYS A 160 17.03 -2.33 -11.00
N TYR A 161 17.32 -3.49 -10.43
CA TYR A 161 17.97 -3.60 -9.12
C TYR A 161 19.39 -3.01 -9.13
N ARG A 162 20.22 -3.35 -10.12
CA ARG A 162 21.56 -2.77 -10.27
C ARG A 162 21.53 -1.24 -10.47
N GLU A 163 20.58 -0.76 -11.28
CA GLU A 163 20.36 0.68 -11.46
C GLU A 163 19.96 1.38 -10.15
N SER A 164 19.11 0.74 -9.34
CA SER A 164 18.73 1.29 -8.02
C SER A 164 19.92 1.38 -7.06
N LEU A 165 20.82 0.39 -7.09
CA LEU A 165 22.05 0.37 -6.29
C LEU A 165 22.99 1.52 -6.69
N SER A 166 23.13 1.77 -8.00
CA SER A 166 23.98 2.86 -8.53
C SER A 166 23.42 4.26 -8.26
N LYS A 167 22.14 4.36 -7.91
CA LYS A 167 21.46 5.63 -7.63
C LYS A 167 21.55 6.01 -6.16
N ASP A 168 21.73 5.03 -5.28
CA ASP A 168 21.90 5.20 -3.84
C ASP A 168 23.39 5.30 -3.42
N SER A 169 24.30 4.86 -4.28
CA SER A 169 25.75 5.04 -4.13
C SER A 169 26.41 5.45 -5.45
N GLU A 170 27.13 6.56 -5.43
CA GLU A 170 28.07 6.98 -6.49
C GLU A 170 29.22 5.96 -6.64
N THR A 171 28.97 4.73 -7.08
CA THR A 171 30.04 3.75 -7.32
C THR A 171 29.70 2.76 -8.42
N THR A 172 30.55 2.78 -9.45
CA THR A 172 30.55 1.92 -10.64
C THR A 172 30.87 0.47 -10.28
N ILE A 173 30.00 -0.47 -10.68
CA ILE A 173 30.23 -1.92 -10.53
C ILE A 173 31.19 -2.41 -11.62
N HIS A 174 32.34 -2.98 -11.24
CA HIS A 174 33.27 -3.62 -12.16
C HIS A 174 32.93 -5.10 -12.36
N ILE A 175 32.63 -5.49 -13.60
CA ILE A 175 32.48 -6.89 -14.01
C ILE A 175 33.87 -7.41 -14.37
N GLN A 176 34.34 -8.44 -13.69
CA GLN A 176 35.59 -9.11 -14.03
C GLN A 176 35.28 -10.37 -14.86
N GLU A 177 35.46 -10.26 -16.18
CA GLU A 177 35.59 -11.43 -17.07
C GLU A 177 36.97 -12.05 -16.84
N SER A 178 37.04 -13.37 -16.67
CA SER A 178 38.29 -14.12 -16.80
C SER A 178 38.13 -15.18 -17.89
N GLU A 179 39.05 -15.14 -18.86
CA GLU A 179 39.31 -16.09 -19.94
C GLU A 179 39.36 -17.56 -19.50
#